data_AF-A0A973U026-F1
#
_entry.id   AF-A0A973U026-F1
#
_cell.length_a   1.000
_cell.length_b   1.000
_cell.length_c   1.000
_cell.angle_alpha   90.00
_cell.angle_beta   90.00
_cell.angle_gamma   90.00
#
_symmetry.space_group_name_H-M   'P 1'
#
loop_
_entity.id
_entity.type
_entity.pdbx_description
1 polymer ?
#
loop_
_entity_poly.entity_id
_entity_poly.type
_entity_poly.pdbx_seq_one_letter_code
_entity_poly.pdbx_strand_id
1 'polypeptide(L)'
;MRADARRNRERIVTVAGAAIAEHGADASLEDIARRAGVGSATLHRHFPTRQALLEAVFQGRVEALCDRARSLAGDLAPGPALVAWLRAVSR
;
A
#
# COMPACT_ATOMS: atom_id res chain seq x y z
N MET A 1 -13.84 -8.33 18.03
CA MET A 1 -14.44 -8.17 16.69
C MET A 1 -13.96 -6.94 15.90
N ARG A 2 -13.73 -5.75 16.49
CA ARG A 2 -13.15 -4.60 15.75
C ARG A 2 -11.66 -4.76 15.38
N ALA A 3 -10.89 -5.39 16.26
CA ALA A 3 -9.46 -5.63 16.03
C ALA A 3 -9.21 -6.60 14.85
N ASP A 4 -10.05 -7.63 14.70
CA ASP A 4 -9.96 -8.58 13.58
C ASP A 4 -10.27 -7.92 12.24
N ALA A 5 -11.32 -7.09 12.20
CA ALA A 5 -11.68 -6.31 11.02
C ALA A 5 -10.55 -5.36 10.60
N ARG A 6 -9.87 -4.73 11.57
CA ARG A 6 -8.73 -3.85 11.28
C ARG A 6 -7.52 -4.62 10.77
N ARG A 7 -7.16 -5.74 11.42
CA ARG A 7 -6.07 -6.62 10.96
C ARG A 7 -6.32 -7.17 9.56
N ASN A 8 -7.56 -7.56 9.25
CA ASN A 8 -7.92 -8.01 7.91
C ASN A 8 -7.77 -6.89 6.89
N ARG A 9 -8.24 -5.68 7.21
CA ARG A 9 -8.06 -4.52 6.33
C ARG A 9 -6.58 -4.25 6.06
N GLU A 10 -5.74 -4.20 7.10
CA GLU A 10 -4.29 -4.00 6.98
C GLU A 10 -3.65 -5.07 6.10
N ARG A 11 -3.96 -6.35 6.35
CA ARG A 11 -3.43 -7.48 5.57
C ARG A 11 -3.84 -7.41 4.09
N ILE A 12 -5.09 -7.06 3.80
CA ILE A 12 -5.57 -6.87 2.41
C ILE A 12 -4.77 -5.76 1.73
N VAL A 13 -4.56 -4.61 2.39
CA VAL A 13 -3.81 -3.48 1.83
C VAL A 13 -2.36 -3.86 1.55
N THR A 14 -1.68 -4.55 2.47
CA THR A 14 -0.31 -5.02 2.27
C THR A 14 -0.20 -5.93 1.04
N VAL A 15 -1.08 -6.93 0.94
CA VAL A 15 -1.07 -7.88 -0.19
C VAL A 15 -1.44 -7.20 -1.51
N ALA A 16 -2.42 -6.32 -1.49
CA ALA A 16 -2.81 -5.56 -2.67
C ALA A 16 -1.66 -4.67 -3.17
N GLY A 17 -0.94 -4.01 -2.26
CA GLY A 17 0.23 -3.21 -2.60
C GLY A 17 1.32 -4.01 -3.33
N ALA A 18 1.62 -5.22 -2.87
CA ALA A 18 2.56 -6.11 -3.54
C ALA A 18 2.05 -6.54 -4.92
N ALA A 19 0.79 -6.97 -5.02
CA ALA A 19 0.21 -7.41 -6.28
C ALA A 19 0.14 -6.28 -7.33
N ILE A 20 -0.15 -5.04 -6.90
CA ILE A 20 -0.16 -3.86 -7.78
C ILE A 20 1.26 -3.48 -8.22
N ALA A 21 2.26 -3.62 -7.35
CA ALA A 21 3.65 -3.39 -7.74
C ALA A 21 4.14 -4.43 -8.77
N GLU A 22 3.69 -5.68 -8.67
CA GLU A 22 4.06 -6.77 -9.59
C GLU A 22 3.31 -6.70 -10.93
N HIS A 23 2.01 -6.40 -10.91
CA HIS A 23 1.11 -6.57 -12.06
C HIS A 23 0.42 -5.27 -12.51
N GLY A 24 0.78 -4.12 -11.91
CA GLY A 24 0.18 -2.83 -12.21
C GLY A 24 -1.29 -2.74 -11.84
N ALA A 25 -2.01 -1.84 -12.52
CA ALA A 25 -3.41 -1.54 -12.25
C ALA A 25 -4.39 -2.68 -12.61
N ASP A 26 -3.92 -3.76 -13.22
CA ASP A 26 -4.72 -4.94 -13.62
C ASP A 26 -4.64 -6.10 -12.63
N ALA A 27 -3.96 -5.94 -11.49
CA ALA A 27 -3.85 -6.95 -10.44
C ALA A 27 -5.21 -7.56 -10.05
N SER A 28 -5.32 -8.89 -10.05
CA SER A 28 -6.57 -9.60 -9.79
C SER A 28 -7.04 -9.43 -8.34
N LEU A 29 -8.28 -8.96 -8.15
CA LEU A 29 -8.90 -8.86 -6.82
C LEU A 29 -9.10 -10.22 -6.16
N GLU A 30 -9.36 -11.25 -6.97
CA GLU A 30 -9.52 -12.62 -6.48
C GLU A 30 -8.20 -13.18 -5.97
N ASP A 31 -7.10 -12.93 -6.71
CA ASP A 31 -5.77 -13.32 -6.28
C ASP A 31 -5.33 -12.56 -5.01
N ILE A 32 -5.66 -11.26 -4.92
CA ILE A 32 -5.43 -10.46 -3.71
C ILE A 32 -6.20 -11.05 -2.52
N ALA A 33 -7.48 -11.40 -2.68
CA ALA A 33 -8.28 -11.99 -1.60
C ALA A 33 -7.66 -13.32 -1.14
N ARG A 34 -7.29 -14.18 -2.10
CA ARG A 34 -6.62 -15.46 -1.86
C ARG A 34 -5.30 -15.29 -1.11
N ARG A 35 -4.40 -14.44 -1.59
CA ARG A 35 -3.10 -14.15 -0.95
C ARG A 35 -3.28 -13.52 0.44
N ALA A 36 -4.32 -12.71 0.65
CA ALA A 36 -4.64 -12.11 1.95
C ALA A 36 -5.34 -13.07 2.92
N GLY A 37 -5.72 -14.28 2.47
CA GLY A 37 -6.42 -15.28 3.27
C GLY A 37 -7.86 -14.87 3.64
N VAL A 38 -8.51 -14.06 2.81
CA VAL A 38 -9.89 -13.60 3.03
C VAL A 38 -10.80 -14.01 1.87
N GLY A 39 -12.09 -14.24 2.16
CA GLY A 39 -13.08 -14.47 1.11
C GLY A 39 -13.40 -13.20 0.31
N SER A 40 -13.83 -13.35 -0.95
CA SER A 40 -14.20 -12.23 -1.83
C SER A 40 -15.26 -11.30 -1.22
N ALA A 41 -16.28 -11.85 -0.56
CA ALA A 41 -17.29 -11.07 0.15
C ALA A 41 -16.71 -10.24 1.33
N THR A 42 -15.64 -10.70 1.96
CA THR A 42 -14.95 -9.96 3.04
C THR A 42 -14.10 -8.84 2.45
N LEU A 43 -13.38 -9.10 1.35
CA LEU A 43 -12.65 -8.05 0.63
C LEU A 43 -13.60 -6.95 0.18
N HIS A 44 -14.71 -7.31 -0.46
CA HIS A 44 -15.70 -6.35 -0.95
C HIS A 44 -16.36 -5.54 0.19
N ARG A 45 -16.60 -6.15 1.35
CA ARG A 45 -17.08 -5.44 2.55
C ARG A 45 -16.09 -4.38 3.06
N HIS A 46 -14.78 -4.63 2.96
CA HIS A 46 -13.76 -3.66 3.36
C HIS A 46 -13.47 -2.62 2.27
N PHE A 47 -13.61 -3.02 1.01
CA PHE A 47 -13.29 -2.23 -0.18
C PHE A 47 -14.38 -2.45 -1.23
N PRO A 48 -15.47 -1.66 -1.18
CA PRO A 48 -16.61 -1.82 -2.08
C PRO A 48 -16.25 -1.61 -3.55
N THR A 49 -15.17 -0.86 -3.82
CA THR A 49 -14.69 -0.60 -5.18
C THR A 49 -13.19 -0.86 -5.28
N ARG A 50 -12.73 -1.16 -6.50
CA ARG A 50 -11.29 -1.24 -6.81
C ARG A 50 -10.58 0.06 -6.45
N GLN A 51 -11.22 1.19 -6.71
CA GLN A 51 -10.71 2.51 -6.36
C GLN A 51 -10.49 2.64 -4.85
N ALA A 52 -11.45 2.21 -4.00
CA ALA A 52 -11.28 2.28 -2.55
C ALA A 52 -10.10 1.42 -2.05
N LEU A 53 -9.81 0.29 -2.71
CA LEU A 53 -8.63 -0.52 -2.42
C LEU A 53 -7.34 0.20 -2.85
N LEU A 54 -7.34 0.77 -4.07
CA LEU A 54 -6.21 1.52 -4.61
C LEU A 54 -5.88 2.74 -3.73
N GLU A 55 -6.88 3.52 -3.34
CA GLU A 55 -6.72 4.67 -2.44
C GLU A 55 -6.07 4.25 -1.12
N ALA A 56 -6.53 3.14 -0.51
CA ALA A 56 -5.95 2.65 0.74
C ALA A 56 -4.51 2.16 0.58
N VAL A 57 -4.18 1.53 -0.54
CA VAL A 57 -2.79 1.14 -0.88
C VAL A 57 -1.92 2.37 -1.07
N PHE A 58 -2.39 3.36 -1.82
CA PHE A 58 -1.63 4.59 -2.08
C PHE A 58 -1.44 5.41 -0.82
N GLN A 59 -2.43 5.49 0.07
CA GLN A 59 -2.31 6.18 1.35
C GLN A 59 -1.10 5.66 2.15
N GLY A 60 -0.97 4.34 2.30
CA GLY A 60 0.17 3.74 3.00
C GLY A 60 1.51 3.96 2.29
N ARG A 61 1.54 3.94 0.94
CA ARG A 61 2.75 4.25 0.17
C ARG A 61 3.18 5.71 0.32
N VAL A 62 2.23 6.64 0.28
CA VAL A 62 2.49 8.07 0.45
C VAL A 62 2.99 8.36 1.86
N GLU A 63 2.37 7.76 2.89
CA GLU A 63 2.83 7.88 4.27
C GLU A 63 4.28 7.39 4.43
N ALA A 64 4.61 6.22 3.87
CA ALA A 64 5.98 5.70 3.87
C ALA A 64 6.98 6.62 3.12
N LEU A 65 6.56 7.23 2.00
CA LEU A 65 7.39 8.20 1.27
C LEU A 65 7.61 9.48 2.10
N CYS A 66 6.60 9.94 2.84
CA CYS A 66 6.73 11.08 3.75
C CYS A 66 7.65 10.76 4.94
N ASP A 67 7.52 9.58 5.55
CA ASP A 67 8.44 9.11 6.60
C ASP A 67 9.87 9.03 6.09
N ARG A 68 10.06 8.51 4.88
CA ARG A 68 11.38 8.43 4.27
C ARG A 68 11.98 9.80 3.99
N ALA A 69 11.17 10.76 3.53
CA ALA A 69 11.62 12.15 3.36
C ALA A 69 12.11 12.75 4.68
N ARG A 70 11.37 12.55 5.77
CA ARG A 70 11.75 13.02 7.11
C ARG A 70 13.07 12.43 7.59
N SER A 71 13.26 11.12 7.43
CA SER A 71 14.52 10.45 7.78
C SER A 71 15.69 11.00 6.95
N LEU A 72 15.55 11.06 5.63
CA LEU A 72 16.63 11.54 4.75
C LEU A 72 17.01 13.00 5.02
N ALA A 73 16.04 13.85 5.38
CA ALA A 73 16.30 15.23 5.74
C ALA A 73 17.08 15.38 7.07
N GLY A 74 16.98 14.39 7.97
CA GLY A 74 17.78 14.33 9.19
C GLY A 74 19.19 13.78 8.99
N ASP A 75 19.36 12.89 8.00
CA ASP A 75 20.60 12.12 7.81
C ASP A 75 21.54 12.68 6.74
N LEU A 76 21.01 13.42 5.75
CA LEU A 76 21.76 13.86 4.57
C LEU A 76 21.65 15.37 4.33
N ALA A 77 22.63 15.91 3.59
CA ALA A 77 22.53 17.26 3.04
C ALA A 77 21.31 17.38 2.08
N PRO A 78 20.71 18.57 1.92
CA PRO A 78 19.44 18.74 1.20
C PRO A 78 19.40 18.18 -0.24
N GLY A 79 20.45 18.42 -1.03
CA GLY A 79 20.54 17.93 -2.41
C GLY A 79 20.56 16.39 -2.48
N PRO A 80 21.50 15.70 -1.80
CA PRO A 80 21.51 14.24 -1.70
C PRO A 80 20.22 13.65 -1.13
N ALA A 81 19.60 14.27 -0.12
CA ALA A 81 18.32 13.84 0.44
C ALA A 81 17.21 13.83 -0.61
N LEU A 82 17.08 14.92 -1.39
CA LEU A 82 16.09 15.04 -2.46
C LEU A 82 16.30 13.97 -3.56
N VAL A 83 17.53 13.78 -4.01
CA VAL A 83 17.86 12.76 -5.04
C VAL A 83 17.55 11.35 -4.54
N ALA A 84 17.91 11.05 -3.29
CA ALA A 84 17.60 9.75 -2.68
C ALA A 84 16.09 9.52 -2.55
N TRP A 85 15.33 10.55 -2.19
CA TRP A 85 13.87 10.48 -2.11
C TRP A 85 13.21 10.30 -3.50
N LEU A 86 13.62 11.07 -4.52
CA LEU A 86 13.10 10.93 -5.88
C LEU A 86 13.32 9.52 -6.46
N ARG A 87 14.46 8.89 -6.17
CA ARG A 87 14.73 7.49 -6.57
C ARG A 87 13.82 6.47 -5.87
N ALA A 88 13.33 6.79 -4.68
CA ALA A 88 12.37 5.94 -3.97
C ALA A 88 10.95 6.11 -4.51
N VAL A 89 10.61 7.30 -5.03
CA VAL A 89 9.31 7.57 -5.69
C VAL A 89 9.21 6.87 -7.05
N SER A 90 10.31 6.74 -7.77
CA SER A 90 10.36 6.14 -9.12
C SER A 90 10.41 4.61 -9.16
N ARG A 91 10.13 3.92 -8.05
CA ARG A 91 10.12 2.45 -7.95
C ARG A 91 8.73 1.89 -7.64
#